data_AF-A0ABD1A5Y7-F1
#
_entry.id   AF-A0ABD1A5Y7-F1
#
_cell.length_a   1.000
_cell.length_b   1.000
_cell.length_c   1.000
_cell.angle_alpha   90.00
_cell.angle_beta   90.00
_cell.angle_gamma   90.00
#
_symmetry.space_group_name_H-M   'P 1'
#
loop_
_entity.id
_entity.type
_entity.pdbx_description
1 polymer ?
#
loop_
_entity_poly.entity_id
_entity_poly.type
_entity_poly.pdbx_seq_one_letter_code
_entity_poly.pdbx_strand_id
1 'polypeptide(L)'
;MFSDSFCQIDDVLYSCGSDRVFIWYNTEVRTWRKLNGLVGLPKLSRDAFVRLADYGGKLTVLWNDDYGCWEMLWCAQIALGRRNTCEIWGKLEWFDHVLRVPSLLGSFEKVLSAFL
;
A
#
# COMPACT_ATOMS: atom_id res chain seq x y z
N MET A 1 -8.85 -7.52 12.35
CA MET A 1 -7.49 -7.36 12.88
C MET A 1 -6.63 -7.00 11.68
N PHE A 2 -6.45 -5.71 11.40
CA PHE A 2 -5.77 -5.27 10.19
C PHE A 2 -4.27 -5.55 10.39
N SER A 3 -3.74 -6.49 9.60
CA SER A 3 -2.31 -6.80 9.60
C SER A 3 -1.54 -5.53 9.28
N ASP A 4 -0.55 -5.18 10.10
CA ASP A 4 0.50 -4.27 9.67
C ASP A 4 1.17 -4.92 8.46
N SER A 5 0.88 -4.44 7.26
CA SER A 5 1.53 -4.92 6.05
C SER A 5 2.90 -4.26 5.97
N PHE A 6 3.92 -5.10 5.83
CA PHE A 6 5.30 -4.67 5.67
C PHE A 6 5.83 -5.14 4.32
N CYS A 7 6.69 -4.34 3.73
CA CYS A 7 7.40 -4.68 2.51
C CYS A 7 8.81 -4.13 2.60
N GLN A 8 9.83 -4.96 2.35
CA GLN A 8 11.21 -4.53 2.26
C GLN A 8 11.57 -4.33 0.80
N ILE A 9 12.10 -3.16 0.45
CA ILE A 9 12.58 -2.81 -0.89
C ILE A 9 13.92 -2.10 -0.70
N ASP A 10 14.97 -2.56 -1.38
CA ASP A 10 16.33 -1.99 -1.28
C ASP A 10 16.78 -1.75 0.18
N ASP A 11 16.60 -2.76 1.04
CA ASP A 11 16.91 -2.73 2.48
C ASP A 11 16.19 -1.67 3.33
N VAL A 12 15.13 -1.07 2.78
CA VAL A 12 14.23 -0.17 3.51
C VAL A 12 12.90 -0.88 3.77
N LEU A 13 12.46 -0.88 5.03
CA LEU A 13 11.17 -1.43 5.43
C LEU A 13 10.08 -0.37 5.28
N TYR A 14 9.05 -0.68 4.50
CA TYR A 14 7.86 0.13 4.28
C TYR A 14 6.66 -0.47 4.98
N SER A 15 5.73 0.38 5.42
CA SER A 15 4.46 -0.02 6.01
C SER A 15 3.36 1.01 5.73
N CYS A 16 2.11 0.62 6.00
CA CYS A 16 0.95 1.50 5.98
C CYS A 16 0.36 1.56 7.40
N GLY A 17 0.41 2.74 8.01
CA GLY A 17 -0.10 2.94 9.36
C GLY A 17 -1.61 2.77 9.47
N SER A 18 -2.10 2.64 10.71
CA SER A 18 -3.54 2.59 11.01
C SER A 18 -4.30 3.85 10.56
N ASP A 19 -3.61 4.98 10.46
CA ASP A 19 -4.09 6.25 9.90
C ASP A 19 -4.04 6.32 8.37
N ARG A 20 -3.67 5.22 7.70
CA ARG A 20 -3.48 5.09 6.25
C ARG A 20 -2.36 5.96 5.69
N VAL A 21 -1.41 6.35 6.56
CA VAL A 21 -0.18 7.02 6.13
C VAL A 21 0.87 5.97 5.82
N PHE A 22 1.44 6.05 4.62
CA PHE A 22 2.58 5.24 4.23
C PHE A 22 3.84 5.75 4.94
N ILE A 23 4.56 4.83 5.54
CA ILE A 23 5.75 5.08 6.35
C ILE A 23 6.89 4.15 5.93
N TRP A 24 8.11 4.57 6.25
CA TRP A 24 9.31 3.78 6.05
C TRP A 24 10.19 3.86 7.30
N TYR A 25 10.94 2.79 7.58
CA TYR A 25 11.82 2.74 8.73
C TYR A 25 13.19 3.31 8.38
N ASN A 26 13.58 4.37 9.07
CA ASN A 26 14.91 4.96 8.96
C ASN A 26 15.82 4.31 10.00
N THR A 27 16.75 3.47 9.55
CA THR A 27 17.68 2.73 10.40
C THR A 27 18.74 3.62 11.05
N GLU A 28 19.12 4.74 10.41
CA GLU A 28 20.13 5.68 10.92
C GLU A 28 19.65 6.38 12.18
N VAL A 29 18.41 6.88 12.18
CA VAL A 29 17.78 7.54 13.32
C VAL A 29 16.81 6.65 14.10
N ARG A 30 16.74 5.36 13.73
CA ARG A 30 15.94 4.30 14.37
C ARG A 30 14.46 4.65 14.58
N THR A 31 13.82 5.24 13.59
CA THR A 31 12.42 5.69 13.70
C THR A 31 11.66 5.56 12.39
N TRP A 32 10.33 5.48 12.49
CA TRP A 32 9.42 5.52 11.34
C TRP A 32 9.27 6.95 10.83
N ARG A 33 9.29 7.11 9.50
CA ARG A 33 9.11 8.40 8.83
C ARG A 33 8.04 8.29 7.77
N LYS A 34 7.33 9.39 7.53
CA LYS A 34 6.33 9.48 6.47
C LYS A 34 6.99 9.35 5.08
N LEU A 35 6.36 8.60 4.20
CA LEU A 35 6.65 8.61 2.77
C LEU A 35 5.99 9.84 2.14
N ASN A 36 6.81 10.74 1.59
CA ASN A 36 6.33 11.99 0.99
C ASN A 36 5.97 11.81 -0.48
N GLY A 37 5.37 12.82 -1.12
CA GLY A 37 5.24 12.89 -2.58
C GLY A 37 4.11 12.09 -3.22
N LEU A 38 3.27 11.39 -2.45
CA LEU A 38 2.15 10.56 -2.92
C LEU A 38 0.95 11.36 -3.48
N VAL A 39 1.23 12.40 -4.27
CA VAL A 39 0.21 13.22 -4.93
C VAL A 39 -0.55 12.36 -5.93
N GLY A 40 -1.89 12.43 -5.88
CA GLY A 40 -2.77 11.66 -6.77
C GLY A 40 -3.19 10.29 -6.23
N LEU A 41 -2.53 9.77 -5.19
CA LEU A 41 -3.00 8.55 -4.53
C LEU A 41 -4.29 8.88 -3.74
N PRO A 42 -5.40 8.15 -3.94
CA PRO A 42 -6.62 8.40 -3.20
C PRO A 42 -6.42 8.11 -1.71
N LYS A 43 -7.29 8.66 -0.88
CA LYS A 43 -7.33 8.30 0.55
C LYS A 43 -7.94 6.91 0.68
N LEU A 44 -7.21 6.01 1.32
CA LEU A 44 -7.70 4.66 1.61
C LEU A 44 -8.71 4.71 2.77
N SER A 45 -9.75 3.88 2.70
CA SER A 45 -10.70 3.72 3.81
C SER A 45 -10.00 3.18 5.07
N ARG A 46 -10.46 3.59 6.25
CA ARG A 46 -9.97 3.08 7.54
C ARG A 46 -10.28 1.60 7.76
N ASP A 47 -11.27 1.08 7.04
CA ASP A 47 -11.67 -0.32 7.11
C ASP A 47 -11.11 -1.13 5.93
N ALA A 48 -10.39 -0.47 5.01
CA ALA A 48 -9.74 -1.17 3.91
C ALA A 48 -8.61 -2.06 4.43
N PHE A 49 -8.59 -3.29 3.97
CA PHE A 49 -7.44 -4.16 3.95
C PHE A 49 -6.35 -3.55 3.04
N VAL A 50 -5.09 -3.54 3.49
CA VAL A 50 -3.97 -3.00 2.72
C VAL A 50 -2.81 -4.00 2.70
N ARG A 51 -2.34 -4.36 1.51
CA ARG A 51 -1.10 -5.13 1.28
C ARG A 51 -0.07 -4.27 0.57
N LEU A 52 1.18 -4.46 0.96
CA LEU A 52 2.34 -3.89 0.30
C LEU A 52 3.15 -5.01 -0.33
N ALA A 53 3.72 -4.76 -1.50
CA ALA A 53 4.59 -5.70 -2.19
C ALA A 53 5.69 -4.95 -2.96
N ASP A 54 6.82 -5.63 -3.16
CA ASP A 54 7.86 -5.19 -4.07
C ASP A 54 7.53 -5.71 -5.47
N TYR A 55 7.40 -4.80 -6.43
CA TYR A 55 7.32 -5.15 -7.84
C TYR A 55 8.33 -4.33 -8.63
N GLY A 56 9.48 -4.94 -8.91
CA GLY A 56 10.55 -4.34 -9.72
C GLY A 56 11.23 -3.15 -9.03
N GLY A 57 11.44 -3.22 -7.72
CA GLY A 57 12.05 -2.13 -6.92
C GLY A 57 11.09 -0.98 -6.66
N LYS A 58 9.78 -1.20 -6.85
CA LYS A 58 8.73 -0.20 -6.65
C LYS A 58 7.75 -0.68 -5.61
N LEU A 59 7.25 0.26 -4.82
CA LEU A 59 6.23 -0.03 -3.82
C LEU A 59 4.88 -0.21 -4.51
N THR A 60 4.37 -1.43 -4.47
CA THR A 60 3.03 -1.75 -4.95
C THR A 60 2.08 -1.85 -3.76
N VAL A 61 0.97 -1.12 -3.85
CA VAL A 61 -0.05 -1.07 -2.80
C VAL A 61 -1.33 -1.69 -3.35
N LEU A 62 -1.84 -2.70 -2.66
CA LEU A 62 -3.15 -3.28 -2.94
C LEU A 62 -4.10 -2.98 -1.79
N TRP A 63 -5.33 -2.57 -2.10
CA TRP A 63 -6.36 -2.38 -1.09
C TRP A 63 -7.75 -2.65 -1.64
N ASN A 64 -8.67 -3.05 -0.77
CA ASN A 64 -10.07 -3.16 -1.13
C ASN A 64 -10.81 -1.85 -0.88
N ASP A 65 -11.88 -1.66 -1.63
CA ASP A 65 -12.83 -0.57 -1.43
C ASP A 65 -14.25 -1.10 -1.67
N ASP A 66 -15.19 -0.64 -0.84
CA ASP A 66 -16.56 -1.14 -0.84
C ASP A 66 -17.49 -0.17 -1.59
N TYR A 67 -18.14 -0.68 -2.63
CA TYR A 67 -19.14 0.01 -3.43
C TYR A 67 -20.51 -0.68 -3.29
N GLY A 68 -20.90 -0.97 -2.05
CA GLY A 68 -22.22 -1.51 -1.68
C GLY A 68 -22.37 -2.97 -2.07
N CYS A 69 -22.89 -3.25 -3.27
CA CYS A 69 -23.03 -4.63 -3.76
C CYS A 69 -21.77 -5.17 -4.45
N TRP A 70 -20.70 -4.38 -4.51
CA TRP A 70 -19.43 -4.73 -5.14
C TRP A 70 -18.26 -4.37 -4.25
N GLU A 71 -17.31 -5.28 -4.14
CA GLU A 71 -15.99 -5.01 -3.61
C GLU A 71 -15.06 -4.78 -4.82
N MET A 72 -14.25 -3.73 -4.77
CA MET A 72 -13.20 -3.45 -5.75
C MET A 72 -11.83 -3.65 -5.12
N LEU A 73 -10.95 -4.38 -5.81
CA LEU A 73 -9.55 -4.47 -5.46
C LEU A 73 -8.77 -3.48 -6.32
N TRP A 74 -8.12 -2.55 -5.65
CA TRP A 74 -7.30 -1.53 -6.25
C TRP A 74 -5.82 -1.88 -6.17
N CYS A 75 -5.06 -1.39 -7.14
CA CYS A 75 -3.62 -1.49 -7.16
C CYS A 75 -3.02 -0.13 -7.56
N ALA A 76 -1.99 0.28 -6.83
CA ALA A 76 -1.16 1.43 -7.18
C ALA A 76 0.31 1.03 -7.18
N GLN A 77 1.06 1.56 -8.14
CA GLN A 77 2.50 1.43 -8.19
C GLN A 77 3.17 2.77 -7.93
N ILE A 78 4.09 2.77 -6.99
CA ILE A 78 4.75 3.96 -6.48
C ILE A 78 6.25 3.80 -6.71
N ALA A 79 6.81 4.62 -7.59
CA ALA A 79 8.25 4.74 -7.73
C ALA A 79 8.83 5.44 -6.50
N LEU A 80 9.91 4.88 -5.95
CA LEU A 80 10.56 5.40 -4.76
C LEU A 80 11.82 6.17 -5.15
N GLY A 81 12.06 7.31 -4.49
CA GLY A 81 13.24 8.14 -4.69
C GLY A 81 13.77 8.65 -3.35
N ARG A 82 15.02 8.31 -3.04
CA ARG A 82 15.72 8.84 -1.85
C ARG A 82 16.35 10.19 -2.19
N ARG A 83 15.97 11.24 -1.46
CA ARG A 83 16.54 12.59 -1.66
C ARG A 83 17.70 12.88 -0.73
N ASN A 84 17.64 12.34 0.49
CA ASN A 84 18.70 12.43 1.50
C ASN A 84 18.52 11.27 2.50
N THR A 85 19.31 11.27 3.58
CA THR A 85 19.25 10.23 4.61
C THR A 85 17.95 10.21 5.40
N CYS A 86 17.21 11.32 5.44
CA CYS A 86 16.01 11.51 6.24
C CYS A 86 14.71 11.54 5.42
N GLU A 87 14.78 11.47 4.09
CA GLU A 87 13.63 11.66 3.21
C GLU A 87 13.61 10.69 2.03
N ILE A 88 12.54 9.91 1.99
CA ILE A 88 12.12 9.13 0.82
C ILE A 88 10.82 9.74 0.30
N TRP A 89 10.76 9.89 -1.02
CA TRP A 89 9.60 10.38 -1.75
C TRP A 89 9.07 9.25 -2.63
N GLY A 90 7.76 9.11 -2.68
CA GLY A 90 7.06 8.29 -3.65
C GLY A 90 6.51 9.16 -4.78
N LYS A 91 6.47 8.61 -5.98
CA LYS A 91 5.74 9.17 -7.12
C LYS A 91 4.75 8.10 -7.59
N LEU A 92 3.47 8.44 -7.62
CA LEU A 92 2.46 7.55 -8.20
C LEU A 92 2.71 7.45 -9.71
N GLU A 93 2.98 6.23 -10.20
CA GLU A 93 3.17 5.98 -11.63
C GLU A 93 1.85 5.60 -12.30
N TRP A 94 1.09 4.72 -11.66
CA TRP A 94 -0.24 4.34 -12.09
C TRP A 94 -1.06 3.84 -10.91
N PHE A 95 -2.37 3.87 -11.11
CA PHE A 95 -3.36 3.39 -10.16
C PHE A 95 -4.61 2.98 -10.93
N ASP A 96 -5.09 1.75 -10.72
CA ASP A 96 -6.35 1.27 -11.28
C ASP A 96 -6.92 0.10 -10.46
N HIS A 97 -8.20 -0.20 -10.69
CA HIS A 97 -8.86 -1.37 -10.15
C HIS A 97 -8.45 -2.61 -10.95
N VAL A 98 -7.99 -3.65 -10.26
CA VAL A 98 -7.52 -4.89 -10.90
C VAL A 98 -8.57 -5.98 -10.87
N LEU A 99 -9.55 -5.88 -9.96
CA LEU A 99 -10.62 -6.86 -9.83
C LEU A 99 -11.87 -6.23 -9.23
N ARG A 100 -13.03 -6.69 -9.70
CA ARG A 100 -14.35 -6.32 -9.17
C ARG A 100 -15.13 -7.59 -8.89
N VAL A 101 -15.61 -7.75 -7.66
CA VAL A 101 -16.34 -8.95 -7.23
C VAL A 101 -17.65 -8.54 -6.57
N PRO A 102 -18.78 -9.23 -6.84
CA PRO A 102 -20.00 -9.02 -6.06
C PRO A 102 -19.75 -9.31 -4.59
N SER A 103 -20.15 -8.41 -3.68
CA SER A 103 -19.90 -8.56 -2.23
C SER A 103 -20.60 -9.79 -1.64
N LEU A 104 -21.61 -10.33 -2.32
CA LEU A 104 -22.30 -11.57 -1.97
C LEU A 104 -21.47 -12.86 -2.19
N LEU A 105 -20.37 -12.80 -2.95
CA LEU A 105 -19.55 -13.97 -3.31
C LEU A 105 -18.30 -14.17 -2.41
N GLY A 106 -18.07 -13.30 -1.43
CA GLY A 106 -17.01 -13.43 -0.42
C GLY A 106 -15.98 -12.30 -0.43
N SER A 107 -15.25 -12.14 0.69
CA SER A 107 -14.27 -11.05 0.90
C SER A 107 -12.92 -11.30 0.22
N PHE A 108 -12.30 -10.25 -0.34
CA PHE A 108 -10.99 -10.35 -1.01
C PHE A 108 -9.86 -10.87 -0.13
N GLU A 109 -9.95 -10.76 1.21
CA GLU A 109 -8.93 -11.29 2.11
C GLU A 109 -8.63 -12.78 1.86
N LYS A 110 -9.66 -13.56 1.51
CA LYS A 110 -9.51 -15.00 1.20
C LYS A 110 -8.86 -15.24 -0.15
N VAL A 111 -9.19 -14.40 -1.14
CA VAL A 111 -8.67 -14.52 -2.51
C VAL A 111 -7.19 -14.12 -2.52
N LEU A 112 -6.84 -12.98 -1.92
CA LEU A 112 -5.46 -12.47 -1.91
C LEU A 112 -4.49 -13.34 -1.11
N SER A 113 -4.97 -14.07 -0.11
CA SER A 113 -4.13 -15.01 0.65
C SER A 113 -3.73 -16.26 -0.15
N ALA A 114 -4.32 -16.48 -1.33
CA ALA A 114 -4.03 -17.62 -2.20
C ALA A 114 -3.08 -17.30 -3.36
N PHE A 115 -2.81 -16.02 -3.65
CA PHE A 115 -2.05 -15.58 -4.84
C PHE A 115 -0.73 -14.87 -4.53
N LEU A 116 -0.40 -14.65 -3.25
CA LEU A 116 0.86 -14.08 -2.76
C LEU A 116 1.28 -14.82 -1.49
#